data_AF-A0A5J4X7D9-F1
#
_entry.id   AF-A0A5J4X7D9-F1
#
_cell.length_a   1.000
_cell.length_b   1.000
_cell.length_c   1.000
_cell.angle_alpha   90.00
_cell.angle_beta   90.00
_cell.angle_gamma   90.00
#
_symmetry.space_group_name_H-M   'P 1'
#
loop_
_entity.id
_entity.type
_entity.pdbx_description
1 polymer ?
#
loop_
_entity_poly.entity_id
_entity_poly.type
_entity_poly.pdbx_seq_one_letter_code
_entity_poly.pdbx_strand_id
1 'polypeptide(L)'
;MKSYIPKSQENLQTIETLLKTFAIQPLLNDGENYFSIKEINPESQMSSIFDKEVTISLSNSDHDVTQIKNSFVTLEFNIYILFDNKFDKFDEAYKDGAYIFVSLKNSAELIKQFVLNHRGKTIDEFLQNNAKAESFIYNTILPKSEKNNKRFVHSYYENVRNVNISCSGRYPNIKKTSDVLVPQNSSPYVMPVGFTVSIPLDDLFIFSAFSEYLNSLFSDLKIKFKINPCTFVFCLIDPIISIAKYYIINKDELLSSGQDKLQDFDLFFAN
;
A
#
# COMPACT_ATOMS: atom_id res chain seq x y z
N MET A 1 24.62 1.59 20.51
CA MET A 1 24.10 1.64 19.12
C MET A 1 22.59 1.70 19.19
N LYS A 2 22.00 2.89 19.00
CA LYS A 2 20.55 3.07 18.90
C LYS A 2 20.23 3.13 17.41
N SER A 3 19.59 2.09 16.88
CA SER A 3 18.98 2.14 15.57
C SER A 3 17.89 3.22 15.61
N TYR A 4 18.06 4.30 14.85
CA TYR A 4 17.00 5.27 14.65
C TYR A 4 15.95 4.64 13.75
N ILE A 5 15.02 3.91 14.36
CA ILE A 5 13.77 3.52 13.71
C ILE A 5 12.96 4.82 13.63
N PRO A 6 12.57 5.30 12.43
CA PRO A 6 11.66 6.43 12.36
C PRO A 6 10.43 6.08 13.19
N LYS A 7 10.04 6.95 14.13
CA LYS A 7 8.97 6.84 15.14
C LYS A 7 7.56 6.46 14.61
N SER A 8 7.43 6.07 13.35
CA SER A 8 6.23 5.50 12.75
C SER A 8 6.22 3.96 12.69
N GLN A 9 7.29 3.29 13.13
CA GLN A 9 7.49 1.84 12.89
C GLN A 9 7.52 0.95 14.14
N GLU A 10 7.33 1.48 15.34
CA GLU A 10 7.13 0.65 16.53
C GLU A 10 5.67 0.79 17.00
N ASN A 11 4.90 -0.28 16.76
CA ASN A 11 3.49 -0.48 17.15
C ASN A 11 2.50 0.54 16.59
N LEU A 12 1.87 0.20 15.47
CA LEU A 12 0.56 0.76 15.10
C LEU A 12 -0.49 0.23 16.08
N GLN A 13 -0.54 0.79 17.28
CA GLN A 13 -1.70 0.64 18.17
C GLN A 13 -2.87 1.37 17.52
N THR A 14 -3.96 0.66 17.17
CA THR A 14 -5.28 1.17 16.71
C THR A 14 -5.32 2.32 15.68
N ILE A 15 -6.26 2.27 14.73
CA ILE A 15 -6.48 3.34 13.73
C ILE A 15 -6.61 4.73 14.37
N GLU A 16 -7.13 4.81 15.59
CA GLU A 16 -7.23 6.05 16.38
C GLU A 16 -5.86 6.73 16.64
N THR A 17 -4.81 5.96 16.90
CA THR A 17 -3.46 6.50 17.16
C THR A 17 -2.80 7.00 15.87
N LEU A 18 -3.05 6.30 14.76
CA LEU A 18 -2.66 6.77 13.42
C LEU A 18 -3.31 8.13 13.14
N LEU A 19 -4.63 8.24 13.31
CA LEU A 19 -5.37 9.48 13.05
C LEU A 19 -4.94 10.63 13.97
N LYS A 20 -4.67 10.38 15.25
CA LYS A 20 -4.12 11.38 16.18
C LYS A 20 -2.73 11.89 15.77
N THR A 21 -1.94 11.04 15.11
CA THR A 21 -0.62 11.43 14.59
C THR A 21 -0.71 12.29 13.32
N PHE A 22 -1.82 12.19 12.58
CA PHE A 22 -2.06 12.92 11.32
C PHE A 22 -2.97 14.14 11.44
N ALA A 23 -3.56 14.39 12.61
CA ALA A 23 -4.40 15.56 12.82
C ALA A 23 -3.55 16.84 12.80
N ILE A 24 -3.77 17.67 11.77
CA ILE A 24 -3.49 19.12 11.84
C ILE A 24 -4.27 19.64 13.06
N GLN A 25 -3.68 20.57 13.83
CA GLN A 25 -4.28 21.18 15.04
C GLN A 25 -5.82 21.20 14.97
N PRO A 26 -6.51 20.70 15.99
CA PRO A 26 -7.91 20.35 15.88
C PRO A 26 -8.69 21.60 15.51
N LEU A 27 -9.33 21.59 14.34
CA LEU A 27 -10.61 22.26 14.20
C LEU A 27 -11.44 21.75 15.38
N LEU A 28 -11.71 22.64 16.35
CA LEU A 28 -12.61 22.34 17.45
C LEU A 28 -13.95 22.02 16.79
N ASN A 29 -14.33 20.74 16.79
CA ASN A 29 -15.67 20.34 16.43
C ASN A 29 -16.61 21.04 17.42
N ASP A 30 -17.60 21.77 16.92
CA ASP A 30 -18.58 22.53 17.72
C ASP A 30 -19.48 21.62 18.59
N GLY A 31 -19.36 20.29 18.41
CA GLY A 31 -20.08 19.29 19.17
C GLY A 31 -21.50 19.08 18.67
N GLU A 32 -21.89 19.70 17.55
CA GLU A 32 -23.20 19.48 16.94
C GLU A 32 -23.23 18.21 16.08
N ASN A 33 -22.09 17.86 15.46
CA ASN A 33 -21.97 16.66 14.62
C ASN A 33 -20.92 15.68 15.18
N TYR A 34 -21.38 14.51 15.64
CA TYR A 34 -20.52 13.44 16.13
C TYR A 34 -20.21 12.43 15.01
N PHE A 35 -18.94 12.30 14.65
CA PHE A 35 -18.45 11.23 13.78
C PHE A 35 -17.82 10.14 14.62
N SER A 36 -18.18 8.88 14.36
CA SER A 36 -17.53 7.71 14.97
C SER A 36 -16.84 6.90 13.88
N ILE A 37 -15.65 6.42 14.19
CA ILE A 37 -14.87 5.56 13.29
C ILE A 37 -14.99 4.14 13.80
N LYS A 38 -15.33 3.21 12.90
CA LYS A 38 -15.48 1.80 13.22
C LYS A 38 -14.58 0.96 12.34
N GLU A 39 -13.76 0.14 12.97
CA GLU A 39 -12.95 -0.87 12.30
C GLU A 39 -13.73 -2.18 12.28
N ILE A 40 -13.83 -2.79 11.10
CA ILE A 40 -14.57 -4.05 10.91
C ILE A 40 -13.60 -5.09 10.41
N ASN A 41 -13.43 -6.15 11.20
CA ASN A 41 -12.66 -7.32 10.78
C ASN A 41 -13.45 -8.12 9.73
N PRO A 42 -12.78 -8.73 8.75
CA PRO A 42 -13.43 -9.59 7.78
C PRO A 42 -14.11 -10.78 8.48
N GLU A 43 -15.27 -11.20 7.98
CA GLU A 43 -16.00 -12.36 8.51
C GLU A 43 -15.31 -13.68 8.14
N SER A 44 -14.61 -13.69 7.01
CA SER A 44 -13.82 -14.83 6.55
C SER A 44 -12.43 -14.82 7.20
N GLN A 45 -12.06 -15.89 7.92
CA GLN A 45 -10.68 -16.10 8.40
C GLN A 45 -9.75 -16.38 7.21
N MET A 46 -8.78 -15.49 6.99
CA MET A 46 -7.94 -15.53 5.80
C MET A 46 -6.80 -16.54 5.96
N SER A 47 -6.81 -17.62 5.17
CA SER A 47 -5.65 -18.52 4.97
C SER A 47 -5.24 -18.57 3.50
N SER A 48 -4.19 -17.80 3.19
CA SER A 48 -3.20 -17.86 2.09
C SER A 48 -3.58 -18.15 0.62
N ILE A 49 -4.84 -18.26 0.22
CA ILE A 49 -5.19 -18.59 -1.17
C ILE A 49 -5.90 -17.41 -1.86
N PHE A 50 -5.29 -16.89 -2.93
CA PHE A 50 -5.77 -15.72 -3.70
C PHE A 50 -7.17 -15.89 -4.30
N ASP A 51 -7.61 -17.12 -4.59
CA ASP A 51 -8.94 -17.41 -5.13
C ASP A 51 -10.04 -17.63 -4.07
N LYS A 52 -9.72 -17.44 -2.78
CA LYS A 52 -10.74 -17.48 -1.73
C LYS A 52 -11.52 -16.17 -1.67
N GLU A 53 -12.79 -16.29 -1.33
CA GLU A 53 -13.69 -15.17 -1.15
C GLU A 53 -13.48 -14.55 0.24
N VAL A 54 -13.32 -13.24 0.27
CA VAL A 54 -13.27 -12.42 1.48
C VAL A 54 -14.61 -11.74 1.64
N THR A 55 -15.24 -11.88 2.80
CA THR A 55 -16.50 -11.17 3.12
C THR A 55 -16.24 -10.11 4.18
N ILE A 56 -16.61 -8.88 3.88
CA ILE A 56 -16.49 -7.72 4.78
C ILE A 56 -17.85 -7.04 4.86
N SER A 57 -18.28 -6.76 6.08
CA SER A 57 -19.46 -5.94 6.35
C SER A 57 -19.12 -4.46 6.18
N LEU A 58 -19.84 -3.78 5.29
CA LEU A 58 -19.65 -2.37 4.95
C LEU A 58 -20.57 -1.44 5.74
N SER A 59 -21.71 -1.95 6.21
CA SER A 59 -22.61 -1.23 7.11
C SER A 59 -22.88 -2.02 8.37
N ASN A 60 -23.28 -1.32 9.43
CA ASN A 60 -23.67 -1.91 10.71
C ASN A 60 -24.99 -1.27 11.16
N SER A 61 -25.85 -2.05 11.82
CA SER A 61 -27.10 -1.58 12.44
C SER A 61 -26.91 -0.50 13.50
N ASP A 62 -25.72 -0.38 14.08
CA ASP A 62 -25.42 0.56 15.17
C ASP A 62 -25.18 2.01 14.69
N HIS A 63 -25.21 2.26 13.38
CA HIS A 63 -24.98 3.58 12.80
C HIS A 63 -26.05 3.95 11.79
N ASP A 64 -26.54 5.19 11.83
CA ASP A 64 -27.62 5.66 10.96
C ASP A 64 -27.15 6.09 9.56
N VAL A 65 -25.90 6.54 9.42
CA VAL A 65 -25.31 7.00 8.15
C VAL A 65 -23.88 6.51 8.04
N THR A 66 -23.55 5.76 6.97
CA THR A 66 -22.17 5.40 6.64
C THR A 66 -21.63 6.34 5.56
N GLN A 67 -20.51 7.00 5.83
CA GLN A 67 -19.75 7.71 4.81
C GLN A 67 -18.93 6.72 3.97
N ILE A 68 -19.61 5.96 3.10
CA ILE A 68 -18.98 4.93 2.26
C ILE A 68 -17.82 5.51 1.44
N LYS A 69 -17.94 6.75 0.94
CA LYS A 69 -16.87 7.39 0.17
C LYS A 69 -15.57 7.63 0.96
N ASN A 70 -15.67 7.79 2.27
CA ASN A 70 -14.51 8.00 3.15
C ASN A 70 -13.99 6.68 3.75
N SER A 71 -14.64 5.56 3.41
CA SER A 71 -14.30 4.25 3.91
C SER A 71 -13.30 3.56 2.97
N PHE A 72 -12.44 2.73 3.54
CA PHE A 72 -11.42 2.00 2.80
C PHE A 72 -11.21 0.61 3.40
N VAL A 73 -10.81 -0.35 2.56
CA VAL A 73 -10.37 -1.68 2.97
C VAL A 73 -8.86 -1.66 3.08
N THR A 74 -8.34 -2.09 4.23
CA THR A 74 -6.89 -2.24 4.45
C THR A 74 -6.51 -3.71 4.34
N LEU A 75 -5.46 -4.00 3.59
CA LEU A 75 -4.92 -5.35 3.41
C LEU A 75 -3.42 -5.34 3.72
N GLU A 76 -2.99 -6.29 4.55
CA GLU A 76 -1.58 -6.52 4.84
C GLU A 76 -1.08 -7.71 4.01
N PHE A 77 -0.07 -7.44 3.18
CA PHE A 77 0.54 -8.45 2.34
C PHE A 77 1.90 -8.85 2.90
N ASN A 78 2.12 -10.16 2.99
CA ASN A 78 3.43 -10.76 3.12
C ASN A 78 3.70 -11.58 1.86
N ILE A 79 4.56 -11.06 0.99
CA ILE A 79 4.91 -11.71 -0.27
C ILE A 79 6.38 -12.14 -0.26
N TYR A 80 6.69 -13.08 -1.13
CA TYR A 80 8.05 -13.56 -1.35
C TYR A 80 8.49 -13.20 -2.75
N ILE A 81 9.64 -12.52 -2.85
CA ILE A 81 10.30 -12.24 -4.12
C ILE A 81 11.35 -13.30 -4.34
N LEU A 82 11.36 -13.88 -5.54
CA LEU A 82 12.28 -14.93 -5.94
C LEU A 82 13.37 -14.32 -6.83
N PHE A 83 14.62 -14.59 -6.49
CA PHE A 83 15.79 -14.18 -7.28
C PHE A 83 16.55 -15.42 -7.76
N ASP A 84 16.92 -15.43 -9.03
CA ASP A 84 17.74 -16.51 -9.58
C ASP A 84 19.19 -16.43 -9.08
N ASN A 85 19.68 -15.21 -8.84
CA ASN A 85 21.06 -14.91 -8.49
C ASN A 85 21.14 -14.00 -7.25
N LYS A 86 22.23 -14.11 -6.49
CA LYS A 86 22.60 -13.13 -5.45
C LYS A 86 23.17 -11.85 -6.06
N PHE A 87 23.35 -10.83 -5.22
CA PHE A 87 23.85 -9.52 -5.61
C PHE A 87 25.38 -9.39 -5.50
N ASP A 88 26.12 -10.50 -5.40
CA ASP A 88 27.56 -10.52 -5.13
C ASP A 88 28.42 -9.80 -6.17
N LYS A 89 27.90 -9.62 -7.40
CA LYS A 89 28.60 -8.94 -8.51
C LYS A 89 28.55 -7.42 -8.45
N PHE A 90 27.69 -6.85 -7.60
CA PHE A 90 27.59 -5.40 -7.43
C PHE A 90 28.55 -4.92 -6.35
N ASP A 91 29.11 -3.74 -6.53
CA ASP A 91 29.89 -3.08 -5.49
C ASP A 91 28.97 -2.62 -4.32
N GLU A 92 29.57 -2.37 -3.16
CA GLU A 92 28.82 -2.02 -1.95
C GLU A 92 28.11 -0.67 -2.06
N ALA A 93 28.71 0.32 -2.74
CA ALA A 93 28.12 1.65 -2.90
C ALA A 93 26.83 1.60 -3.74
N TYR A 94 26.84 0.81 -4.81
CA TYR A 94 25.67 0.53 -5.63
C TYR A 94 24.58 -0.17 -4.81
N LYS A 95 24.92 -1.21 -4.04
CA LYS A 95 23.94 -1.91 -3.20
C LYS A 95 23.31 -1.00 -2.15
N ASP A 96 24.09 -0.09 -1.58
CA ASP A 96 23.63 0.89 -0.58
C ASP A 96 22.59 1.85 -1.16
N GLY A 97 22.79 2.35 -2.39
CA GLY A 97 21.89 3.33 -3.00
C GLY A 97 20.85 2.78 -3.98
N ALA A 98 20.90 1.50 -4.34
CA ALA A 98 19.94 0.86 -5.25
C ALA A 98 18.72 0.27 -4.52
N TYR A 99 17.55 0.42 -5.13
CA TYR A 99 16.28 -0.04 -4.57
C TYR A 99 15.45 -0.78 -5.62
N ILE A 100 14.78 -1.85 -5.18
CA ILE A 100 13.69 -2.49 -5.91
C ILE A 100 12.40 -1.90 -5.36
N PHE A 101 11.44 -1.61 -6.22
CA PHE A 101 10.08 -1.29 -5.84
C PHE A 101 9.19 -2.50 -6.04
N VAL A 102 8.31 -2.75 -5.06
CA VAL A 102 7.43 -3.92 -5.03
C VAL A 102 6.08 -3.46 -4.51
N SER A 103 5.03 -3.60 -5.33
CA SER A 103 3.79 -2.86 -5.12
C SER A 103 2.62 -3.36 -5.97
N LEU A 104 1.52 -2.62 -5.90
CA LEU A 104 0.43 -2.59 -6.88
C LEU A 104 0.49 -1.27 -7.66
N LYS A 105 0.10 -1.27 -8.94
CA LYS A 105 -0.06 -0.01 -9.70
C LYS A 105 -1.22 0.82 -9.14
N ASN A 106 -2.33 0.15 -8.89
CA ASN A 106 -3.55 0.70 -8.31
C ASN A 106 -4.13 -0.37 -7.37
N SER A 107 -4.44 0.01 -6.14
CA SER A 107 -5.00 -0.90 -5.15
C SER A 107 -6.39 -1.43 -5.53
N ALA A 108 -7.23 -0.64 -6.20
CA ALA A 108 -8.57 -1.08 -6.62
C ALA A 108 -8.53 -2.23 -7.63
N GLU A 109 -7.48 -2.31 -8.46
CA GLU A 109 -7.29 -3.40 -9.42
C GLU A 109 -7.08 -4.78 -8.76
N LEU A 110 -6.74 -4.78 -7.46
CA LEU A 110 -6.55 -5.99 -6.67
C LEU A 110 -7.85 -6.80 -6.54
N ILE A 111 -9.02 -6.16 -6.66
CA ILE A 111 -10.30 -6.87 -6.64
C ILE A 111 -10.54 -7.49 -8.02
N LYS A 112 -10.57 -8.82 -8.08
CA LYS A 112 -10.83 -9.59 -9.31
C LYS A 112 -12.31 -9.55 -9.66
N GLN A 113 -13.13 -9.93 -8.70
CA GLN A 113 -14.57 -10.03 -8.78
C GLN A 113 -15.16 -9.74 -7.40
N PHE A 114 -16.38 -9.22 -7.37
CA PHE A 114 -17.12 -9.03 -6.14
C PHE A 114 -18.62 -9.21 -6.34
N VAL A 115 -19.30 -9.43 -5.22
CA VAL A 115 -20.75 -9.51 -5.08
C VAL A 115 -21.17 -8.69 -3.87
N LEU A 116 -22.25 -7.95 -4.01
CA LEU A 116 -22.89 -7.29 -2.87
C LEU A 116 -24.01 -8.14 -2.30
N ASN A 117 -24.03 -8.24 -0.98
CA ASN A 117 -25.13 -8.83 -0.24
C ASN A 117 -25.79 -7.76 0.62
N HIS A 118 -27.11 -7.74 0.65
CA HIS A 118 -27.89 -6.87 1.51
C HIS A 118 -28.90 -7.73 2.28
N ARG A 119 -28.87 -7.67 3.62
CA ARG A 119 -29.76 -8.43 4.51
C ARG A 119 -29.77 -9.94 4.20
N GLY A 120 -28.57 -10.50 4.01
CA GLY A 120 -28.37 -11.90 3.68
C GLY A 120 -28.77 -12.33 2.25
N LYS A 121 -29.23 -11.41 1.39
CA LYS A 121 -29.54 -11.70 -0.02
C LYS A 121 -28.49 -11.12 -0.95
N THR A 122 -28.04 -11.93 -1.90
CA THR A 122 -27.21 -11.46 -3.01
C THR A 122 -28.01 -10.52 -3.90
N ILE A 123 -27.40 -9.40 -4.26
CA ILE A 123 -27.98 -8.48 -5.25
C ILE A 123 -27.44 -8.90 -6.62
N ASP A 124 -28.24 -9.65 -7.37
CA ASP A 124 -27.84 -10.26 -8.64
C ASP A 124 -27.35 -9.23 -9.68
N GLU A 125 -27.94 -8.03 -9.68
CA GLU A 125 -27.57 -6.93 -10.57
C GLU A 125 -26.15 -6.35 -10.30
N PHE A 126 -25.57 -6.66 -9.14
CA PHE A 126 -24.25 -6.16 -8.71
C PHE A 126 -23.18 -7.26 -8.61
N LEU A 127 -23.39 -8.38 -9.31
CA LEU A 127 -22.34 -9.36 -9.56
C LEU A 127 -21.34 -8.78 -10.58
N GLN A 128 -20.14 -8.44 -10.11
CA GLN A 128 -19.05 -7.98 -10.97
C GLN A 128 -17.99 -9.06 -11.14
N ASN A 129 -17.89 -9.62 -12.34
CA ASN A 129 -16.93 -10.67 -12.68
C ASN A 129 -15.58 -10.14 -13.19
N ASN A 130 -15.51 -8.85 -13.57
CA ASN A 130 -14.28 -8.22 -14.07
C ASN A 130 -14.06 -6.84 -13.42
N ALA A 131 -13.99 -6.83 -12.08
CA ALA A 131 -13.84 -5.61 -11.30
C ALA A 131 -12.52 -4.88 -11.63
N LYS A 132 -11.46 -5.62 -11.97
CA LYS A 132 -10.18 -5.02 -12.38
C LYS A 132 -10.33 -4.06 -13.57
N ALA A 133 -11.01 -4.48 -14.63
CA ALA A 133 -11.14 -3.64 -15.84
C ALA A 133 -11.98 -2.39 -15.56
N GLU A 134 -13.07 -2.55 -14.81
CA GLU A 134 -13.93 -1.45 -14.38
C GLU A 134 -13.17 -0.45 -13.51
N SER A 135 -12.49 -0.93 -12.46
CA SER A 135 -11.64 -0.10 -11.61
C SER A 135 -10.53 0.58 -12.41
N PHE A 136 -9.92 -0.10 -13.39
CA PHE A 136 -8.90 0.52 -14.24
C PHE A 136 -9.48 1.70 -15.05
N ILE A 137 -10.62 1.51 -15.72
CA ILE A 137 -11.25 2.55 -16.54
C ILE A 137 -11.71 3.71 -15.68
N TYR A 138 -12.44 3.42 -14.60
CA TYR A 138 -12.96 4.43 -13.68
C TYR A 138 -11.84 5.23 -13.02
N ASN A 139 -10.82 4.55 -12.50
CA ASN A 139 -9.69 5.26 -11.93
C ASN A 139 -8.90 6.00 -13.01
N THR A 140 -8.87 5.58 -14.27
CA THR A 140 -8.14 6.33 -15.32
C THR A 140 -8.76 7.72 -15.56
N ILE A 141 -10.09 7.84 -15.52
CA ILE A 141 -10.79 9.11 -15.77
C ILE A 141 -10.75 10.09 -14.58
N LEU A 142 -10.47 9.60 -13.35
CA LEU A 142 -10.38 10.48 -12.18
C LEU A 142 -9.22 11.50 -12.30
N PRO A 143 -9.40 12.77 -11.88
CA PRO A 143 -8.35 13.77 -11.90
C PRO A 143 -7.13 13.39 -11.03
N LYS A 144 -5.92 13.74 -11.49
CA LYS A 144 -4.65 13.44 -10.77
C LYS A 144 -4.62 14.02 -9.34
N SER A 145 -5.29 15.14 -9.11
CA SER A 145 -5.42 15.78 -7.79
C SER A 145 -6.16 14.91 -6.77
N GLU A 146 -7.21 14.22 -7.19
CA GLU A 146 -7.99 13.33 -6.31
C GLU A 146 -7.19 12.09 -5.92
N LYS A 147 -6.42 11.55 -6.87
CA LYS A 147 -5.56 10.37 -6.67
C LYS A 147 -4.35 10.64 -5.78
N ASN A 148 -3.68 11.78 -5.98
CA ASN A 148 -2.44 12.09 -5.27
C ASN A 148 -2.62 12.33 -3.76
N ASN A 149 -3.84 12.64 -3.33
CA ASN A 149 -4.15 12.86 -1.92
C ASN A 149 -4.32 11.54 -1.13
N LYS A 150 -4.44 10.40 -1.82
CA LYS A 150 -4.67 9.09 -1.21
C LYS A 150 -3.35 8.33 -1.03
N ARG A 151 -2.88 8.20 0.22
CA ARG A 151 -1.68 7.41 0.55
C ARG A 151 -1.97 5.91 0.48
N PHE A 152 -1.00 5.12 0.01
CA PHE A 152 -1.04 3.65 -0.10
C PHE A 152 -2.11 3.11 -1.06
N VAL A 153 -2.54 3.93 -2.02
CA VAL A 153 -3.54 3.56 -3.04
C VAL A 153 -2.91 3.40 -4.41
N HIS A 154 -2.28 4.45 -4.92
CA HIS A 154 -1.70 4.48 -6.28
C HIS A 154 -0.18 4.55 -6.27
N SER A 155 0.44 3.88 -7.23
CA SER A 155 1.89 3.86 -7.44
C SER A 155 2.24 4.42 -8.82
N TYR A 156 2.08 5.73 -9.02
CA TYR A 156 2.45 6.39 -10.27
C TYR A 156 3.96 6.34 -10.50
N TYR A 157 4.36 6.21 -11.77
CA TYR A 157 5.76 6.15 -12.17
C TYR A 157 6.59 7.31 -11.60
N GLU A 158 6.10 8.55 -11.68
CA GLU A 158 6.80 9.72 -11.13
C GLU A 158 7.03 9.63 -9.62
N ASN A 159 6.05 9.10 -8.88
CA ASN A 159 6.13 8.93 -7.44
C ASN A 159 7.12 7.80 -7.09
N VAL A 160 7.06 6.70 -7.83
CA VAL A 160 7.92 5.53 -7.68
C VAL A 160 9.38 5.86 -7.99
N ARG A 161 9.63 6.54 -9.12
CA ARG A 161 10.94 7.05 -9.52
C ARG A 161 11.53 7.96 -8.45
N ASN A 162 10.68 8.69 -7.75
CA ASN A 162 11.08 9.58 -6.67
C ASN A 162 11.16 8.89 -5.29
N VAL A 163 11.02 7.57 -5.19
CA VAL A 163 11.07 6.84 -3.92
C VAL A 163 10.05 7.41 -2.91
N ASN A 164 8.87 7.79 -3.39
CA ASN A 164 7.84 8.39 -2.55
C ASN A 164 7.24 7.32 -1.62
N ILE A 165 7.21 7.61 -0.32
CA ILE A 165 6.69 6.73 0.74
C ILE A 165 5.16 6.58 0.73
N SER A 166 4.42 7.41 -0.01
CA SER A 166 2.97 7.33 -0.09
C SER A 166 2.46 6.31 -1.12
N CYS A 167 3.35 5.62 -1.84
CA CYS A 167 2.96 4.61 -2.84
C CYS A 167 2.39 3.35 -2.17
N SER A 168 1.58 2.57 -2.89
CA SER A 168 0.94 1.33 -2.43
C SER A 168 1.86 0.11 -2.36
N GLY A 169 3.07 0.29 -1.83
CA GLY A 169 4.12 -0.72 -1.84
C GLY A 169 5.33 -0.39 -0.99
N ARG A 170 6.45 -1.06 -1.25
CA ARG A 170 7.69 -0.92 -0.49
C ARG A 170 8.90 -0.85 -1.41
N TYR A 171 9.96 -0.23 -0.90
CA TYR A 171 11.26 -0.14 -1.56
C TYR A 171 12.31 -1.00 -0.83
N PRO A 172 12.36 -2.32 -1.04
CA PRO A 172 13.50 -3.12 -0.59
C PRO A 172 14.81 -2.55 -1.13
N ASN A 173 15.73 -2.23 -0.23
CA ASN A 173 17.09 -1.85 -0.58
C ASN A 173 17.89 -3.09 -1.01
N ILE A 174 18.76 -2.95 -2.01
CA ILE A 174 19.54 -4.07 -2.54
C ILE A 174 20.50 -4.63 -1.51
N LYS A 175 21.21 -3.80 -0.73
CA LYS A 175 22.13 -4.28 0.32
C LYS A 175 21.42 -5.11 1.38
N LYS A 176 20.33 -4.57 1.94
CA LYS A 176 19.52 -5.30 2.93
C LYS A 176 18.97 -6.61 2.35
N THR A 177 18.60 -6.60 1.07
CA THR A 177 18.17 -7.81 0.38
C THR A 177 19.32 -8.81 0.29
N SER A 178 20.51 -8.35 -0.16
CA SER A 178 21.72 -9.16 -0.25
C SER A 178 22.02 -9.88 1.06
N ASP A 179 21.99 -9.18 2.19
CA ASP A 179 22.23 -9.75 3.52
C ASP A 179 21.25 -10.89 3.86
N VAL A 180 19.97 -10.75 3.50
CA VAL A 180 18.94 -11.78 3.68
C VAL A 180 19.18 -12.99 2.78
N LEU A 181 19.81 -12.80 1.61
CA LEU A 181 20.10 -13.88 0.67
C LEU A 181 21.40 -14.62 1.00
N VAL A 182 22.35 -14.02 1.74
CA VAL A 182 23.63 -14.65 2.14
C VAL A 182 23.46 -16.07 2.69
N PRO A 183 22.63 -16.33 3.72
CA PRO A 183 22.52 -17.65 4.34
C PRO A 183 21.81 -18.70 3.47
N GLN A 184 21.25 -18.31 2.32
CA GLN A 184 20.51 -19.22 1.46
C GLN A 184 21.46 -19.95 0.49
N ASN A 185 21.30 -21.28 0.41
CA ASN A 185 22.26 -22.16 -0.27
C ASN A 185 21.78 -22.65 -1.66
N SER A 186 20.52 -22.42 -2.00
CA SER A 186 19.92 -22.90 -3.26
C SER A 186 18.99 -21.85 -3.85
N SER A 187 19.11 -21.67 -5.17
CA SER A 187 18.20 -20.85 -5.96
C SER A 187 16.85 -21.59 -6.18
N PRO A 188 15.70 -20.90 -6.23
CA PRO A 188 15.54 -19.45 -6.14
C PRO A 188 15.75 -18.90 -4.72
N TYR A 189 16.46 -17.79 -4.61
CA TYR A 189 16.67 -17.06 -3.36
C TYR A 189 15.42 -16.26 -3.00
N VAL A 190 15.01 -16.32 -1.74
CA VAL A 190 13.73 -15.81 -1.26
C VAL A 190 13.92 -14.56 -0.41
N MET A 191 13.28 -13.46 -0.80
CA MET A 191 13.19 -12.24 0.01
C MET A 191 11.75 -12.00 0.47
N PRO A 192 11.44 -12.07 1.78
CA PRO A 192 10.14 -11.70 2.30
C PRO A 192 9.96 -10.18 2.27
N VAL A 193 8.81 -9.71 1.79
CA VAL A 193 8.44 -8.29 1.77
C VAL A 193 7.03 -8.13 2.31
N GLY A 194 6.93 -7.38 3.41
CA GLY A 194 5.68 -7.00 4.05
C GLY A 194 5.28 -5.56 3.72
N PHE A 195 4.05 -5.34 3.25
CA PHE A 195 3.50 -4.00 3.02
C PHE A 195 1.98 -3.95 3.11
N THR A 196 1.46 -2.74 3.31
CA THR A 196 0.04 -2.47 3.48
C THR A 196 -0.50 -1.78 2.24
N VAL A 197 -1.73 -2.15 1.86
CA VAL A 197 -2.47 -1.58 0.76
C VAL A 197 -3.81 -1.08 1.27
N SER A 198 -4.21 0.11 0.85
CA SER A 198 -5.55 0.65 1.12
C SER A 198 -6.34 0.70 -0.18
N ILE A 199 -7.54 0.14 -0.18
CA ILE A 199 -8.51 0.21 -1.28
C ILE A 199 -9.65 1.12 -0.82
N PRO A 200 -9.67 2.39 -1.24
CA PRO A 200 -10.81 3.27 -1.03
C PRO A 200 -12.06 2.65 -1.65
N LEU A 201 -13.19 2.65 -0.94
CA LEU A 201 -14.43 2.13 -1.52
C LEU A 201 -14.88 2.99 -2.71
N ASP A 202 -14.64 4.30 -2.68
CA ASP A 202 -14.98 5.22 -3.77
C ASP A 202 -14.15 5.01 -5.05
N ASP A 203 -13.03 4.26 -4.98
CA ASP A 203 -12.26 3.82 -6.16
C ASP A 203 -12.88 2.60 -6.86
N LEU A 204 -13.87 1.95 -6.24
CA LEU A 204 -14.72 0.93 -6.85
C LEU A 204 -15.95 1.62 -7.43
N PHE A 205 -16.13 1.49 -8.74
CA PHE A 205 -17.17 2.22 -9.48
C PHE A 205 -18.57 2.08 -8.86
N ILE A 206 -18.91 0.89 -8.36
CA ILE A 206 -20.20 0.62 -7.74
C ILE A 206 -20.51 1.54 -6.55
N PHE A 207 -19.51 1.96 -5.77
CA PHE A 207 -19.71 2.81 -4.60
C PHE A 207 -19.60 4.31 -4.91
N SER A 208 -19.31 4.69 -6.16
CA SER A 208 -19.21 6.10 -6.56
C SER A 208 -20.51 6.89 -6.30
N ALA A 209 -21.67 6.23 -6.38
CA ALA A 209 -22.99 6.81 -6.14
C ALA A 209 -23.51 6.64 -4.71
N PHE A 210 -22.78 5.97 -3.80
CA PHE A 210 -23.27 5.61 -2.46
C PHE A 210 -23.19 6.75 -1.41
N SER A 211 -22.96 8.00 -1.82
CA SER A 211 -22.72 9.11 -0.87
C SER A 211 -23.92 9.54 -0.03
N GLU A 212 -25.15 9.21 -0.44
CA GLU A 212 -26.35 9.89 0.08
C GLU A 212 -27.38 8.93 0.70
N TYR A 213 -27.05 7.65 0.84
CA TYR A 213 -28.00 6.67 1.34
C TYR A 213 -27.90 6.47 2.85
N LEU A 214 -29.06 6.53 3.51
CA LEU A 214 -29.19 6.19 4.92
C LEU A 214 -28.89 4.71 5.14
N ASN A 215 -28.25 4.37 6.26
CA ASN A 215 -28.04 2.97 6.63
C ASN A 215 -29.35 2.25 6.90
N SER A 216 -30.44 2.95 7.21
CA SER A 216 -31.77 2.35 7.28
C SER A 216 -32.22 1.69 5.95
N LEU A 217 -31.74 2.20 4.82
CA LEU A 217 -32.01 1.65 3.49
C LEU A 217 -31.04 0.53 3.11
N PHE A 218 -29.77 0.61 3.54
CA PHE A 218 -28.70 -0.34 3.21
C PHE A 218 -28.10 -1.02 4.46
N SER A 219 -28.93 -1.33 5.44
CA SER A 219 -28.49 -1.99 6.68
C SER A 219 -28.05 -3.42 6.36
N ASP A 220 -26.95 -3.87 6.95
CA ASP A 220 -26.36 -5.18 6.66
C ASP A 220 -25.94 -5.33 5.18
N LEU A 221 -25.21 -4.33 4.68
CA LEU A 221 -24.53 -4.36 3.38
C LEU A 221 -23.16 -5.01 3.55
N LYS A 222 -22.89 -6.04 2.76
CA LYS A 222 -21.60 -6.75 2.75
C LYS A 222 -21.05 -6.80 1.34
N ILE A 223 -19.73 -6.69 1.23
CA ILE A 223 -19.01 -7.02 0.00
C ILE A 223 -18.32 -8.37 0.17
N LYS A 224 -18.52 -9.23 -0.81
CA LYS A 224 -17.78 -10.47 -0.95
C LYS A 224 -16.91 -10.38 -2.18
N PHE A 225 -15.59 -10.51 -2.06
CA PHE A 225 -14.67 -10.32 -3.18
C PHE A 225 -13.54 -11.35 -3.23
N LYS A 226 -12.91 -11.49 -4.41
CA LYS A 226 -11.67 -12.29 -4.60
C LYS A 226 -10.50 -11.40 -4.97
N ILE A 227 -9.31 -11.80 -4.55
CA ILE A 227 -8.07 -11.07 -4.82
C ILE A 227 -7.46 -11.52 -6.16
N ASN A 228 -6.94 -10.57 -6.94
CA ASN A 228 -6.21 -10.83 -8.17
C ASN A 228 -4.69 -10.81 -7.94
N PRO A 229 -4.00 -11.97 -7.92
CA PRO A 229 -2.56 -12.00 -7.70
C PRO A 229 -1.77 -11.42 -8.88
N CYS A 230 -2.34 -11.34 -10.08
CA CYS A 230 -1.65 -10.84 -11.27
C CYS A 230 -1.55 -9.29 -11.31
N THR A 231 -1.81 -8.61 -10.19
CA THR A 231 -1.78 -7.15 -10.07
C THR A 231 -0.49 -6.64 -9.43
N PHE A 232 0.24 -7.53 -8.75
CA PHE A 232 1.54 -7.19 -8.17
C PHE A 232 2.54 -6.88 -9.27
N VAL A 233 3.32 -5.84 -9.04
CA VAL A 233 4.37 -5.37 -9.93
C VAL A 233 5.64 -5.14 -9.14
N PHE A 234 6.77 -5.30 -9.82
CA PHE A 234 8.06 -4.90 -9.29
C PHE A 234 8.88 -4.20 -10.38
N CYS A 235 9.78 -3.30 -9.97
CA CYS A 235 10.76 -2.70 -10.86
C CYS A 235 12.02 -2.29 -10.10
N LEU A 236 13.16 -2.26 -10.78
CA LEU A 236 14.34 -1.60 -10.26
C LEU A 236 14.15 -0.08 -10.40
N ILE A 237 14.41 0.68 -9.33
CA ILE A 237 14.43 2.14 -9.42
C ILE A 237 15.68 2.56 -10.17
N ASP A 238 15.57 3.62 -10.97
CA ASP A 238 16.70 4.28 -11.63
C ASP A 238 17.84 4.48 -10.61
N PRO A 239 18.96 3.73 -10.74
CA PRO A 239 20.02 3.74 -9.74
C PRO A 239 20.61 5.13 -9.56
N ILE A 240 20.72 5.92 -10.62
CA ILE A 240 21.29 7.28 -10.54
C ILE A 240 20.46 8.14 -9.59
N ILE A 241 19.12 8.07 -9.74
CA ILE A 241 18.19 8.85 -8.92
C ILE A 241 18.13 8.31 -7.50
N SER A 242 18.06 6.99 -7.34
CA SER A 242 17.94 6.39 -6.01
C SER A 242 19.20 6.58 -5.19
N ILE A 243 20.38 6.43 -5.82
CA ILE A 243 21.68 6.70 -5.21
C ILE A 243 21.76 8.18 -4.83
N ALA A 244 21.48 9.11 -5.75
CA ALA A 244 21.49 10.54 -5.44
C ALA A 244 20.59 10.90 -4.25
N LYS A 245 19.37 10.32 -4.17
CA LYS A 245 18.48 10.51 -3.03
C LYS A 245 19.01 9.90 -1.75
N TYR A 246 19.57 8.70 -1.79
CA TYR A 246 20.20 8.05 -0.64
C TYR A 246 21.26 8.97 -0.02
N TYR A 247 22.12 9.58 -0.83
CA TYR A 247 23.16 10.50 -0.36
C TYR A 247 22.58 11.80 0.21
N ILE A 248 21.53 12.35 -0.40
CA ILE A 248 20.86 13.55 0.14
C ILE A 248 20.27 13.26 1.52
N ILE A 249 19.61 12.11 1.69
CA ILE A 249 18.94 11.73 2.93
C ILE A 249 19.97 11.39 4.03
N ASN A 250 21.01 10.64 3.68
CA ASN A 250 22.01 10.14 4.64
C ASN A 250 23.27 11.03 4.71
N LYS A 251 23.20 12.26 4.18
CA LYS A 251 24.36 13.16 4.05
C LYS A 251 25.12 13.32 5.36
N ASP A 252 24.41 13.60 6.45
CA ASP A 252 25.02 13.86 7.75
C ASP A 252 25.65 12.58 8.36
N GLU A 253 25.02 11.42 8.16
CA GLU A 253 25.55 10.13 8.59
C GLU A 253 26.80 9.75 7.78
N LEU A 254 26.78 9.98 6.47
CA LEU A 254 27.91 9.71 5.58
C LEU A 254 29.09 10.62 5.88
N LEU A 255 28.85 11.93 6.09
CA LEU A 255 29.87 12.90 6.50
C LEU A 255 30.50 12.53 7.85
N SER A 256 29.74 11.91 8.75
CA SER A 256 30.26 11.41 10.03
C SER A 256 31.10 10.13 9.90
N SER A 257 30.98 9.41 8.77
CA SER A 257 31.61 8.10 8.54
C SER A 257 32.96 8.13 7.79
N GLY A 258 33.47 9.32 7.43
CA GLY A 258 34.78 9.52 6.81
C GLY A 258 34.75 9.81 5.30
N GLN A 259 35.84 10.37 4.76
CA GLN A 259 35.96 10.86 3.37
C GLN A 259 35.99 9.74 2.30
N ASP A 260 36.37 8.52 2.65
CA ASP A 260 36.59 7.43 1.68
C ASP A 260 35.31 7.03 0.92
N LYS A 261 34.14 7.05 1.58
CA LYS A 261 32.85 6.72 0.95
C LYS A 261 32.34 7.75 -0.05
N LEU A 262 32.92 8.96 -0.05
CA LEU A 262 32.59 10.02 -1.00
C LEU A 262 33.44 9.94 -2.27
N GLN A 263 34.64 9.36 -2.23
CA GLN A 263 35.50 9.20 -3.42
C GLN A 263 34.97 8.15 -4.41
N ASP A 264 34.37 7.06 -3.91
CA ASP A 264 33.73 6.04 -4.76
C ASP A 264 32.56 6.62 -5.59
N PHE A 265 31.97 7.73 -5.15
CA PHE A 265 30.85 8.41 -5.80
C PHE A 265 31.29 9.29 -6.97
N ASP A 266 32.38 10.05 -6.82
CA ASP A 266 32.93 10.83 -7.93
C ASP A 266 33.27 9.91 -9.11
N LEU A 267 33.69 8.67 -8.84
CA LEU A 267 33.93 7.66 -9.87
C LEU A 267 32.64 7.13 -10.54
N PHE A 268 31.53 7.05 -9.80
CA PHE A 268 30.26 6.52 -10.29
C PHE A 268 29.51 7.51 -11.20
N PHE A 269 29.63 8.82 -10.95
CA PHE A 269 28.97 9.87 -11.74
C PHE A 269 29.89 10.51 -12.81
N ALA A 270 31.19 10.22 -12.80
CA ALA A 270 32.14 10.68 -13.81
C ALA A 270 32.24 9.78 -15.05
N ASN A 271 31.60 8.61 -15.06
CA ASN A 271 31.43 7.72 -16.22
C ASN A 271 30.00 7.76 -16.76
#